data_AF-A0AAV6BVW6-F1
#
_entry.id   AF-A0AAV6BVW6-F1
#
_cell.length_a   1.000
_cell.length_b   1.000
_cell.length_c   1.000
_cell.angle_alpha   90.00
_cell.angle_beta   90.00
_cell.angle_gamma   90.00
#
_symmetry.space_group_name_H-M   'P 1'
#
loop_
_entity.id
_entity.type
_entity.pdbx_description
1 polymer ?
#
loop_
_entity_poly.entity_id
_entity_poly.type
_entity_poly.pdbx_seq_one_letter_code
_entity_poly.pdbx_strand_id
1 'polypeptide(L)'
;MIERQTFPTDYSGCEVTVVTERLGDEAWAAVSTIHHFLDGATRTIDLPVSSKRFSNQADARDFGLRQAMSWLERNMPHDNRKSA
;
A
#
# COMPACT_ATOMS: atom_id res chain seq x y z
N MET A 1 15.97 -3.87 10.46
CA MET A 1 15.19 -2.65 10.80
C MET A 1 13.84 -2.78 10.13
N ILE A 2 12.75 -2.49 10.83
CA ILE A 2 11.38 -2.51 10.27
C ILE A 2 10.78 -1.12 10.50
N GLU A 3 10.16 -0.55 9.47
CA GLU A 3 9.40 0.69 9.58
C GLU A 3 8.03 0.53 8.93
N ARG A 4 7.01 1.09 9.58
CA ARG A 4 5.63 1.11 9.11
C ARG A 4 5.16 2.54 8.90
N GLN A 5 4.59 2.82 7.75
CA GLN A 5 3.98 4.11 7.43
C GLN A 5 2.58 3.90 6.85
N THR A 6 1.65 4.77 7.22
CA THR A 6 0.28 4.77 6.70
C THR A 6 0.06 6.01 5.83
N PHE A 7 -0.55 5.81 4.67
CA PHE A 7 -0.79 6.82 3.66
C PHE A 7 -2.29 6.96 3.40
N PRO A 8 -2.82 8.19 3.36
CA PRO A 8 -4.18 8.41 2.89
C PRO A 8 -4.27 8.11 1.39
N THR A 9 -5.49 7.87 0.91
CA THR A 9 -5.77 7.67 -0.53
C THR A 9 -6.96 8.53 -0.96
N ASP A 10 -7.09 8.74 -2.27
CA ASP A 10 -8.27 9.41 -2.84
C ASP A 10 -9.49 8.48 -2.93
N TYR A 11 -9.34 7.18 -2.61
CA TYR A 11 -10.44 6.22 -2.59
C TYR A 11 -11.16 6.30 -1.23
N SER A 12 -12.47 6.54 -1.28
CA SER A 12 -13.29 6.73 -0.07
C SER A 12 -13.14 5.53 0.88
N GLY A 13 -12.83 5.84 2.14
CA GLY A 13 -12.66 4.83 3.19
C GLY A 13 -11.39 3.99 3.05
N CYS A 14 -10.46 4.30 2.15
CA CYS A 14 -9.23 3.52 1.97
C CYS A 14 -7.97 4.24 2.50
N GLU A 15 -7.17 3.49 3.24
CA GLU A 15 -5.79 3.85 3.61
C GLU A 15 -4.83 2.72 3.19
N VAL A 16 -3.57 3.08 2.94
CA VAL A 16 -2.50 2.13 2.62
C VAL A 16 -1.49 2.12 3.74
N THR A 17 -1.22 0.95 4.32
CA THR A 17 -0.08 0.73 5.18
C THR A 17 1.05 0.10 4.37
N VAL A 18 2.23 0.72 4.35
CA VAL A 18 3.45 0.14 3.80
C VAL A 18 4.42 -0.16 4.94
N VAL A 19 4.86 -1.42 5.01
CA VAL A 19 5.92 -1.87 5.90
C VAL A 19 7.17 -2.10 5.08
N THR A 20 8.27 -1.46 5.46
CA THR A 20 9.60 -1.71 4.90
C THR A 20 10.46 -2.47 5.88
N GLU A 21 11.24 -3.42 5.38
CA GLU A 21 12.17 -4.22 6.17
C GLU A 21 13.54 -4.22 5.52
N ARG A 22 14.58 -3.96 6.33
CA ARG A 22 15.98 -4.22 5.95
C ARG A 22 16.32 -5.68 6.23
N LEU A 23 16.65 -6.40 5.17
CA LEU A 23 16.97 -7.82 5.14
C LEU A 23 18.42 -8.09 5.56
N GLY A 24 18.77 -9.38 5.73
CA GLY A 24 20.10 -9.81 6.15
C GLY A 24 21.24 -9.52 5.15
N ASP A 25 20.91 -9.29 3.88
CA ASP A 25 21.85 -8.87 2.82
C ASP A 25 21.91 -7.34 2.63
N GLU A 26 21.49 -6.59 3.66
CA GLU A 26 21.38 -5.13 3.68
C GLU A 26 20.37 -4.52 2.70
N ALA A 27 19.76 -5.32 1.83
CA ALA A 27 18.71 -4.89 0.92
C ALA A 27 17.41 -4.61 1.65
N TRP A 28 16.52 -3.87 1.00
CA TRP A 28 15.21 -3.51 1.51
C TRP A 28 14.10 -4.26 0.75
N ALA A 29 13.04 -4.60 1.47
CA ALA A 29 11.80 -5.16 0.95
C ALA A 29 10.60 -4.33 1.45
N ALA A 30 9.45 -4.49 0.79
CA ALA A 30 8.21 -3.85 1.19
C ALA A 30 7.02 -4.82 1.15
N VAL A 31 6.13 -4.66 2.12
CA VAL A 31 4.81 -5.29 2.17
C VAL A 31 3.76 -4.19 2.27
N SER A 32 2.70 -4.32 1.48
CA SER A 32 1.62 -3.34 1.43
C SER A 32 0.29 -3.97 1.81
N THR A 33 -0.44 -3.29 2.66
CA THR A 33 -1.78 -3.66 3.10
C THR A 33 -2.71 -2.48 2.86
N ILE A 34 -3.87 -2.73 2.27
CA ILE A 34 -4.95 -1.75 2.14
C ILE A 34 -5.95 -1.99 3.27
N HIS A 35 -6.31 -0.94 3.99
CA HIS A 35 -7.42 -0.93 4.92
C HIS A 35 -8.59 -0.18 4.28
N HIS A 36 -9.73 -0.85 4.14
CA HIS A 36 -10.97 -0.25 3.67
C HIS A 36 -11.98 -0.25 4.83
N PHE A 37 -12.24 0.95 5.36
CA PHE A 37 -13.19 1.22 6.41
C PHE A 37 -14.60 1.31 5.82
N LEU A 38 -15.47 0.41 6.26
CA LEU A 38 -16.89 0.34 5.96
C LEU A 38 -17.67 0.65 7.25
N ASP A 39 -18.98 0.92 7.16
CA ASP A 39 -19.83 1.23 8.32
C ASP A 39 -19.75 0.14 9.41
N GLY A 40 -18.90 0.38 10.42
CA GLY A 40 -18.66 -0.53 11.53
C GLY A 40 -17.73 -1.72 11.26
N ALA A 41 -17.09 -1.80 10.09
CA ALA A 41 -16.21 -2.92 9.73
C ALA A 41 -14.95 -2.46 8.99
N THR A 42 -13.84 -3.18 9.17
CA THR A 42 -12.61 -2.95 8.41
C THR A 42 -12.32 -4.17 7.55
N ARG A 43 -12.29 -3.96 6.22
CA ARG A 43 -11.76 -4.95 5.29
C ARG A 43 -10.27 -4.70 5.11
N THR A 44 -9.46 -5.73 5.35
CA THR A 44 -8.01 -5.68 5.14
C THR A 44 -7.65 -6.50 3.91
N ILE A 45 -6.84 -5.92 3.02
CA ILE A 45 -6.40 -6.54 1.76
C ILE A 45 -4.89 -6.51 1.73
N ASP A 46 -4.27 -7.67 1.96
CA ASP A 46 -2.83 -7.84 1.84
C ASP A 46 -2.45 -8.06 0.38
N LEU A 47 -1.45 -7.31 -0.09
CA LEU A 47 -0.99 -7.42 -1.47
C LEU A 47 0.11 -8.47 -1.61
N PRO A 48 0.27 -9.08 -2.79
CA PRO A 48 1.33 -10.04 -3.04
C PRO A 48 2.72 -9.46 -2.73
N VAL A 49 3.49 -10.18 -1.91
CA VAL A 49 4.86 -9.80 -1.56
C VAL A 49 5.76 -9.99 -2.78
N SER A 50 6.45 -8.93 -3.19
CA SER A 50 7.40 -8.98 -4.30
C SER A 50 8.73 -9.60 -3.86
N SER A 51 9.37 -10.38 -4.73
CA SER A 51 10.76 -10.83 -4.54
C SER A 51 11.79 -9.72 -4.84
N LYS A 52 11.35 -8.54 -5.28
CA LYS A 52 12.21 -7.42 -5.62
C LYS A 52 12.94 -6.90 -4.37
N ARG A 53 14.24 -6.71 -4.51
CA ARG A 53 15.13 -6.15 -3.48
C ARG A 53 15.52 -4.72 -3.88
N PHE A 54 15.52 -3.81 -2.91
CA PHE A 54 15.85 -2.39 -3.11
C PHE A 54 17.13 -2.02 -2.36
N SER A 55 17.91 -1.08 -2.92
CA SER A 55 19.15 -0.62 -2.30
C SER A 55 18.92 0.32 -1.11
N ASN A 56 17.74 0.92 -1.02
CA ASN A 56 17.37 1.83 0.07
C ASN A 56 15.89 1.67 0.44
N GLN A 57 15.56 2.17 1.63
CA GLN A 57 14.23 2.09 2.22
C GLN A 57 13.17 2.89 1.46
N ALA A 58 13.53 4.09 0.97
CA ALA A 58 12.59 4.97 0.29
C ALA A 58 12.08 4.33 -1.00
N ASP A 59 12.95 3.71 -1.79
CA ASP A 59 12.56 2.99 -3.01
C ASP A 59 11.65 1.81 -2.73
N ALA A 60 11.90 1.06 -1.64
CA ALA A 60 11.05 -0.04 -1.21
C ALA A 60 9.64 0.48 -0.83
N ARG A 61 9.58 1.55 -0.03
CA ARG A 61 8.33 2.20 0.35
C ARG A 61 7.55 2.67 -0.88
N ASP A 62 8.20 3.42 -1.77
CA ASP A 62 7.57 4.00 -2.95
C ASP A 62 7.10 2.93 -3.94
N PHE A 63 7.78 1.77 -3.97
CA PHE A 63 7.28 0.59 -4.66
C PHE A 63 6.02 0.02 -4.01
N GLY A 64 6.03 -0.18 -2.68
CA GLY A 64 4.88 -0.69 -1.95
C GLY A 64 3.64 0.21 -2.11
N LEU A 65 3.81 1.53 -2.03
CA LEU A 65 2.73 2.49 -2.22
C LEU A 65 2.18 2.43 -3.65
N ARG A 66 3.05 2.40 -4.68
CA ARG A 66 2.60 2.26 -6.07
C ARG A 66 1.83 0.97 -6.31
N GLN A 67 2.28 -0.15 -5.75
CA GLN A 67 1.58 -1.43 -5.86
C GLN A 67 0.16 -1.34 -5.31
N ALA A 68 -0.01 -0.70 -4.15
CA ALA A 68 -1.32 -0.52 -3.53
C ALA A 68 -2.23 0.42 -4.30
N MET A 69 -1.70 1.57 -4.77
CA MET A 69 -2.46 2.49 -5.59
C MET A 69 -2.92 1.85 -6.91
N SER A 70 -2.05 1.09 -7.58
CA SER A 70 -2.43 0.34 -8.78
C SER A 70 -3.47 -0.76 -8.51
N TRP A 71 -3.48 -1.35 -7.31
CA TRP A 71 -4.54 -2.28 -6.92
C TRP A 71 -5.87 -1.55 -6.74
N LEU A 72 -5.87 -0.42 -6.00
CA LEU A 72 -7.07 0.40 -5.78
C LEU A 72 -7.68 0.86 -7.10
N GLU A 73 -6.86 1.37 -8.03
CA GLU A 73 -7.27 1.79 -9.37
C GLU A 73 -7.99 0.69 -10.15
N ARG A 74 -7.56 -0.56 -10.01
CA ARG A 74 -8.15 -1.70 -10.74
C ARG A 74 -9.38 -2.29 -10.07
N ASN A 75 -9.53 -2.13 -8.75
CA ASN A 75 -10.48 -2.92 -7.96
C ASN A 75 -11.51 -2.06 -7.23
N MET A 76 -11.27 -0.77 -7.04
CA MET A 76 -12.20 0.13 -6.40
C MET A 76 -13.05 0.87 -7.44
N PRO A 77 -14.31 1.18 -7.11
CA PRO A 77 -15.12 2.05 -7.95
C PRO A 77 -14.42 3.40 -8.13
N HIS A 78 -14.25 3.83 -9.37
CA HIS A 78 -13.96 5.22 -9.67
C HIS A 78 -15.22 6.00 -9.33
N ASP A 79 -15.15 6.88 -8.34
CA ASP A 79 -16.28 7.75 -8.03
C ASP A 79 -16.39 8.82 -9.13
N ASN A 80 -17.03 8.46 -10.26
CA ASN A 80 -17.31 9.36 -11.38
C ASN A 80 -18.38 10.43 -11.04
N ARG A 81 -18.77 10.60 -9.77
CA ARG A 81 -19.79 11.56 -9.34
C ARG A 81 -19.26 12.97 -9.03
N LYS A 82 -18.20 13.40 -9.71
CA LYS A 82 -17.76 14.82 -9.73
C LYS A 82 -17.68 15.38 -11.15
N SER A 83 -18.69 15.08 -11.97
CA SER A 83 -18.93 15.74 -13.25
C SER A 83 -20.44 15.77 -13.52
N ALA A 84 -21.16 16.59 -12.76
CA ALA A 84 -22.52 17.03 -13.04
C ALA A 84 -22.69 18.46 -12.54
#